data_AF-A0A9D4SWL0-F1
#
_entry.id   AF-A0A9D4SWL0-F1
#
_cell.length_a   1.000
_cell.length_b   1.000
_cell.length_c   1.000
_cell.angle_alpha   90.00
_cell.angle_beta   90.00
_cell.angle_gamma   90.00
#
_symmetry.space_group_name_H-M   'P 1'
#
loop_
_entity.id
_entity.type
_entity.pdbx_description
1 polymer ?
#
loop_
_entity_poly.entity_id
_entity_poly.type
_entity_poly.pdbx_seq_one_letter_code
_entity_poly.pdbx_strand_id
1 'polypeptide(L)'
;MMAEMGDSDRLLDVWQAWHNAAGTAVKPQFIEYVKLAIESAHLDGYKNLKEAWLDEYDAANMTDVVDKLWEELEPLYKKLHCYVRMNLKQTYHGCMPPDGTIPAHILGTSFLILGDMWAQEWHTLYSHLLKYGNMTDVTAGMKEQNWTAEKIYRTAEEFFTSLGLGPLTATTFWNKSIITKPEDRAFECDASAWDFAIGNDYR
;
A
#
# COMPACT_ATOMS: atom_id res chain seq x y z
N MET A 1 -1.76 16.24 10.24
CA MET A 1 -3.08 16.40 10.89
C MET A 1 -3.66 15.00 11.04
N MET A 2 -3.90 14.55 12.27
CA MET A 2 -4.55 13.25 12.53
C MET A 2 -6.05 13.41 12.24
N ALA A 3 -6.64 12.56 11.40
CA ALA A 3 -8.08 12.52 11.21
C ALA A 3 -8.61 11.27 11.91
N GLU A 4 -9.43 11.48 12.94
CA GLU A 4 -10.10 10.39 13.65
C GLU A 4 -11.35 9.97 12.87
N MET A 5 -11.69 8.67 12.94
CA MET A 5 -12.91 8.16 12.32
C MET A 5 -14.13 8.93 12.87
N GLY A 6 -15.02 9.38 11.97
CA GLY A 6 -16.25 10.10 12.31
C GLY A 6 -16.30 11.56 11.84
N ASP A 7 -15.15 12.17 11.51
CA ASP A 7 -15.10 13.53 10.96
C ASP A 7 -14.90 13.49 9.42
N SER A 8 -16.01 13.26 8.71
CA SER A 8 -16.00 13.13 7.24
C SER A 8 -15.46 14.38 6.54
N ASP A 9 -15.75 15.58 7.06
CA ASP A 9 -15.36 16.83 6.42
C ASP A 9 -13.85 17.03 6.53
N ARG A 10 -13.26 16.77 7.71
CA ARG A 10 -11.81 16.82 7.88
C ARG A 10 -11.08 15.77 7.04
N LEU A 11 -11.63 14.55 6.94
CA LEU A 11 -11.07 13.51 6.08
C LEU A 11 -11.08 13.95 4.61
N LEU A 12 -12.16 14.58 4.16
CA LEU A 12 -12.29 15.12 2.82
C LEU A 12 -11.27 16.23 2.56
N ASP A 13 -11.11 17.16 3.50
CA ASP A 13 -10.14 18.27 3.38
C ASP A 13 -8.71 17.75 3.21
N VAL A 14 -8.30 16.78 4.03
CA VAL A 14 -6.97 16.17 3.94
C VAL A 14 -6.79 15.43 2.62
N TRP A 15 -7.78 14.64 2.21
CA TRP A 15 -7.74 13.87 0.96
C TRP A 15 -7.65 14.78 -0.26
N GLN A 16 -8.45 15.85 -0.30
CA GLN A 16 -8.43 16.84 -1.37
C GLN A 16 -7.13 17.64 -1.38
N ALA A 17 -6.64 18.09 -0.23
CA ALA A 17 -5.39 18.82 -0.13
C ALA A 17 -4.22 18.01 -0.70
N TRP A 18 -4.15 16.72 -0.37
CA TRP A 18 -3.14 15.82 -0.92
C TRP A 18 -3.26 15.67 -2.44
N HIS A 19 -4.44 15.31 -2.95
CA HIS A 19 -4.66 15.09 -4.39
C HIS A 19 -4.44 16.38 -5.21
N ASN A 20 -4.83 17.53 -4.67
CA ASN A 20 -4.60 18.82 -5.32
C ASN A 20 -3.11 19.20 -5.34
N ALA A 21 -2.39 18.98 -4.24
CA ALA A 21 -0.97 19.30 -4.17
C ALA A 21 -0.13 18.36 -5.04
N ALA A 22 -0.27 17.05 -4.86
CA ALA A 22 0.53 16.06 -5.58
C ALA A 22 0.07 15.90 -7.04
N GLY A 23 -1.24 15.69 -7.25
CA GLY A 23 -1.79 15.40 -8.57
C GLY A 23 -1.64 16.57 -9.56
N THR A 24 -1.90 17.81 -9.13
CA THR A 24 -1.73 18.98 -10.00
C THR A 24 -0.27 19.20 -10.38
N ALA A 25 0.65 19.00 -9.44
CA ALA A 25 2.07 19.21 -9.67
C ALA A 25 2.70 18.17 -10.60
N VAL A 26 2.17 16.93 -10.62
CA VAL A 26 2.71 15.80 -11.39
C VAL A 26 2.07 15.66 -12.77
N LYS A 27 0.84 16.15 -12.97
CA LYS A 27 0.07 15.98 -14.21
C LYS A 27 0.84 16.32 -15.51
N PRO A 28 1.51 17.48 -15.66
CA PRO A 28 2.16 17.81 -16.93
C PRO A 28 3.35 16.88 -17.23
N GLN A 29 4.12 16.49 -16.20
CA GLN A 29 5.24 15.55 -16.33
C GLN A 29 4.73 14.14 -16.64
N PHE A 30 3.61 13.71 -16.05
CA PHE A 30 3.03 12.39 -16.31
C PHE A 30 2.55 12.27 -17.77
N ILE A 31 1.94 13.33 -18.33
CA ILE A 31 1.55 13.36 -19.75
C ILE A 31 2.77 13.20 -20.65
N GLU A 32 3.88 13.89 -20.34
CA GLU A 32 5.10 13.78 -21.12
C GLU A 32 5.77 12.41 -20.97
N TYR A 33 5.83 11.89 -19.74
CA TYR A 33 6.31 10.54 -19.44
C TYR A 33 5.56 9.49 -20.26
N VAL A 34 4.22 9.54 -20.32
CA VAL A 34 3.43 8.58 -21.09
C VAL A 34 3.78 8.63 -22.59
N LYS A 35 3.99 9.82 -23.17
CA LYS A 35 4.42 9.93 -24.58
C LYS A 35 5.79 9.28 -24.80
N LEU A 36 6.76 9.61 -23.96
CA LEU A 36 8.12 9.08 -24.04
C LEU A 36 8.14 7.56 -23.83
N ALA A 37 7.35 7.04 -22.90
CA ALA A 37 7.22 5.61 -22.65
C ALA A 37 6.61 4.87 -23.85
N ILE A 38 5.59 5.45 -24.51
CA ILE A 38 5.02 4.89 -25.73
C ILE A 38 6.04 4.91 -26.88
N GLU A 39 6.78 6.01 -27.05
CA GLU A 39 7.84 6.11 -28.06
C GLU A 39 8.94 5.07 -27.83
N SER A 40 9.40 4.88 -26.58
CA SER A 40 10.35 3.82 -26.22
C SER A 40 9.82 2.44 -26.59
N ALA A 41 8.57 2.13 -26.22
CA ALA A 41 7.96 0.84 -26.54
C ALA A 41 7.91 0.58 -28.06
N HIS A 42 7.64 1.62 -28.87
CA HIS A 42 7.65 1.51 -30.33
C HIS A 42 9.07 1.31 -30.90
N LEU A 43 10.08 1.97 -30.33
CA LEU A 43 11.48 1.79 -30.72
C LEU A 43 11.98 0.37 -30.41
N ASP A 44 11.50 -0.22 -29.32
CA ASP A 44 11.79 -1.60 -28.92
C ASP A 44 10.97 -2.63 -29.71
N GLY A 45 10.07 -2.18 -30.59
CA GLY A 45 9.29 -3.03 -31.51
C GLY A 45 7.93 -3.49 -30.99
N TYR A 46 7.52 -3.06 -29.79
CA TYR A 46 6.19 -3.33 -29.25
C TYR A 46 5.12 -2.45 -29.90
N LYS A 47 3.87 -2.91 -29.96
CA LYS A 47 2.75 -2.13 -30.54
C LYS A 47 2.33 -0.98 -29.63
N ASN A 48 2.47 -1.15 -28.31
CA ASN A 48 2.07 -0.19 -27.30
C ASN A 48 2.74 -0.50 -25.95
N LEU A 49 2.64 0.44 -25.02
CA LEU A 49 3.25 0.33 -23.69
C LEU A 49 2.71 -0.86 -22.86
N LYS A 50 1.44 -1.22 -23.01
CA LYS A 50 0.85 -2.38 -22.29
C LYS A 50 1.53 -3.68 -22.71
N GLU A 51 1.82 -3.85 -24.00
CA GLU A 51 2.51 -5.05 -24.49
C GLU A 51 3.92 -5.13 -23.92
N ALA A 52 4.67 -4.03 -23.94
CA ALA A 52 6.01 -3.96 -23.33
C ALA A 52 6.00 -4.32 -21.84
N TRP A 53 5.02 -3.84 -21.08
CA TRP A 53 4.90 -4.18 -19.64
C TRP A 53 4.48 -5.62 -19.37
N LEU A 54 3.65 -6.21 -20.23
CA LEU A 54 3.17 -7.57 -20.04
C LEU A 54 4.16 -8.63 -20.53
N ASP A 55 5.14 -8.25 -21.35
CA ASP A 55 6.16 -9.14 -21.91
C ASP A 55 7.00 -9.83 -20.82
N GLU A 56 7.26 -9.14 -19.70
CA GLU A 56 8.00 -9.70 -18.55
C GLU A 56 7.35 -10.96 -17.95
N TYR A 57 6.04 -11.13 -18.14
CA TYR A 57 5.31 -12.30 -17.64
C TYR A 57 5.37 -13.51 -18.57
N ASP A 58 5.92 -13.37 -19.79
CA ASP A 58 5.99 -14.42 -20.82
C ASP A 58 4.66 -15.16 -21.02
N ALA A 59 3.55 -14.40 -20.97
CA ALA A 59 2.20 -14.92 -20.96
C ALA A 59 1.29 -14.13 -21.92
N ALA A 60 1.07 -14.69 -23.11
CA ALA A 60 0.29 -14.04 -24.17
C ALA A 60 -1.17 -13.71 -23.78
N ASN A 61 -1.74 -14.43 -22.81
CA ASN A 61 -3.12 -14.25 -22.33
C ASN A 61 -3.21 -13.65 -20.93
N MET A 62 -2.18 -12.92 -20.46
CA MET A 62 -2.15 -12.37 -19.10
C MET A 62 -3.38 -11.51 -18.76
N THR A 63 -3.90 -10.74 -19.73
CA THR A 63 -5.13 -9.94 -19.51
C THR A 63 -6.33 -10.85 -19.18
N ASP A 64 -6.54 -11.93 -19.95
CA ASP A 64 -7.65 -12.85 -19.73
C ASP A 64 -7.52 -13.58 -18.38
N VAL A 65 -6.29 -13.90 -17.96
CA VAL A 65 -6.02 -14.51 -16.65
C VAL A 65 -6.42 -13.55 -15.52
N VAL A 66 -6.02 -12.28 -15.61
CA VAL A 66 -6.38 -11.27 -14.59
C VAL A 66 -7.89 -11.01 -14.57
N ASP A 67 -8.53 -10.88 -15.73
CA ASP A 67 -9.97 -10.67 -15.83
C ASP A 67 -10.75 -11.84 -15.21
N LYS A 68 -10.33 -13.08 -15.48
CA LYS A 68 -10.94 -14.28 -14.88
C LYS A 68 -10.76 -14.33 -13.36
N LEU A 69 -9.56 -14.02 -12.86
CA LEU A 69 -9.32 -13.96 -11.41
C LEU A 69 -10.18 -12.88 -10.74
N TRP A 70 -10.38 -11.75 -11.42
CA TRP A 70 -11.31 -10.72 -10.95
C TRP A 70 -12.75 -11.23 -10.91
N GLU A 71 -13.24 -11.91 -11.95
CA GLU A 71 -14.59 -12.49 -11.96
C GLU A 71 -14.82 -13.50 -10.81
N GLU A 72 -13.80 -14.29 -10.47
CA GLU A 72 -13.86 -15.23 -9.35
C GLU A 72 -13.87 -14.52 -7.99
N LEU A 73 -13.14 -13.40 -7.86
CA LEU A 73 -13.03 -12.62 -6.62
C LEU A 73 -14.19 -11.63 -6.42
N GLU A 74 -14.77 -11.11 -7.50
CA GLU A 74 -15.76 -10.04 -7.51
C GLU A 74 -16.98 -10.34 -6.61
N PRO A 75 -17.56 -11.55 -6.58
CA PRO A 75 -18.67 -11.86 -5.68
C PRO A 75 -18.31 -11.73 -4.20
N LEU A 76 -17.07 -12.06 -3.82
CA LEU A 76 -16.58 -11.87 -2.45
C LEU A 76 -16.38 -10.38 -2.15
N TYR A 77 -15.73 -9.65 -3.06
CA TYR A 77 -15.53 -8.21 -2.92
C TYR A 77 -16.86 -7.46 -2.78
N LYS A 78 -17.87 -7.75 -3.61
CA LYS A 78 -19.21 -7.13 -3.53
C LYS A 78 -19.89 -7.37 -2.18
N LYS A 79 -19.76 -8.57 -1.60
CA LYS A 79 -20.28 -8.88 -0.26
C LYS A 79 -19.55 -8.09 0.82
N LEU A 80 -18.22 -8.04 0.76
CA LEU A 80 -17.39 -7.26 1.69
C LEU A 80 -17.71 -5.77 1.60
N HIS A 81 -17.71 -5.21 0.39
CA HIS A 81 -18.08 -3.82 0.11
C HIS A 81 -19.48 -3.48 0.66
N CYS A 82 -20.47 -4.33 0.41
CA CYS A 82 -21.83 -4.13 0.96
C CYS A 82 -21.83 -4.11 2.49
N TYR A 83 -21.15 -5.08 3.13
CA TYR A 83 -21.03 -5.15 4.59
C TYR A 83 -20.36 -3.89 5.16
N VAL A 84 -19.22 -3.48 4.60
CA VAL A 84 -18.48 -2.30 5.04
C VAL A 84 -19.32 -1.05 4.87
N ARG A 85 -19.94 -0.86 3.70
CA ARG A 85 -20.84 0.26 3.43
C ARG A 85 -21.99 0.35 4.44
N MET A 86 -22.60 -0.78 4.79
CA MET A 86 -23.68 -0.82 5.77
C MET A 86 -23.24 -0.39 7.17
N ASN A 87 -22.03 -0.76 7.59
CA ASN A 87 -21.47 -0.33 8.88
C ASN A 87 -21.05 1.14 8.84
N LEU A 88 -20.36 1.59 7.77
CA LEU A 88 -19.97 2.99 7.61
C LEU A 88 -21.18 3.94 7.60
N LYS A 89 -22.32 3.52 7.03
CA LYS A 89 -23.57 4.31 7.07
C LYS A 89 -24.09 4.55 8.50
N GLN A 90 -23.76 3.67 9.45
CA GLN A 90 -24.12 3.84 10.87
C GLN A 90 -23.22 4.86 11.56
N THR A 91 -21.99 5.07 11.08
CA THR A 91 -21.05 6.06 11.63
C THR A 91 -21.20 7.41 10.95
N TYR A 92 -21.25 7.43 9.61
CA TYR A 92 -21.30 8.62 8.77
C TYR A 92 -22.72 8.88 8.27
N HIS A 93 -23.61 9.26 9.18
CA HIS A 93 -25.02 9.51 8.88
C HIS A 93 -25.19 10.61 7.82
N GLY A 94 -25.92 10.32 6.74
CA GLY A 94 -26.23 11.29 5.69
C GLY A 94 -25.11 11.55 4.67
N CYS A 95 -23.89 11.05 4.90
CA CYS A 95 -22.74 11.26 4.03
C CYS A 95 -22.60 10.20 2.92
N MET A 96 -23.40 9.13 2.96
CA MET A 96 -23.29 8.02 2.02
C MET A 96 -24.06 8.28 0.72
N PRO A 97 -23.40 8.18 -0.46
CA PRO A 97 -24.06 8.33 -1.75
C PRO A 97 -25.21 7.33 -1.97
N PRO A 98 -26.31 7.73 -2.64
CA PRO A 98 -27.46 6.86 -2.90
C PRO A 98 -27.19 5.79 -3.98
N ASP A 99 -26.15 5.99 -4.81
CA ASP A 99 -25.79 5.14 -5.95
C ASP A 99 -25.12 3.80 -5.56
N GLY A 100 -24.88 3.60 -4.27
CA GLY A 100 -24.28 2.37 -3.75
C GLY A 100 -22.78 2.44 -3.54
N THR A 101 -22.11 3.53 -3.92
CA THR A 101 -20.66 3.70 -3.70
C THR A 101 -20.31 4.03 -2.24
N ILE A 102 -19.02 3.95 -1.93
CA ILE A 102 -18.42 4.43 -0.68
C ILE A 102 -17.48 5.59 -1.04
N PRO A 103 -17.55 6.76 -0.37
CA PRO A 103 -16.58 7.82 -0.56
C PRO A 103 -15.14 7.35 -0.26
N ALA A 104 -14.18 7.65 -1.13
CA ALA A 104 -12.81 7.13 -0.99
C ALA A 104 -12.12 7.63 0.29
N HIS A 105 -12.40 8.87 0.70
CA HIS A 105 -11.75 9.52 1.84
C HIS A 105 -12.15 8.94 3.21
N ILE A 106 -13.19 8.10 3.30
CA ILE A 106 -13.65 7.50 4.57
C ILE A 106 -13.18 6.06 4.77
N LEU A 107 -12.47 5.47 3.80
CA LEU A 107 -11.98 4.09 3.88
C LEU A 107 -10.60 3.97 4.55
N GLY A 108 -9.80 5.06 4.54
CA GLY A 108 -8.49 5.14 5.19
C GLY A 108 -8.53 5.97 6.47
N THR A 109 -8.90 5.37 7.60
CA THR A 109 -8.92 6.07 8.90
C THR A 109 -8.01 5.36 9.90
N SER A 110 -6.78 5.84 10.06
CA SER A 110 -5.99 5.54 11.25
C SER A 110 -5.13 6.73 11.68
N PHE A 111 -4.83 6.73 12.98
CA PHE A 111 -4.16 7.75 13.80
C PHE A 111 -2.74 8.14 13.34
N LEU A 112 -2.18 7.41 12.37
CA LEU A 112 -0.90 7.71 11.75
C LEU A 112 -1.14 8.35 10.39
N ILE A 113 -0.26 9.25 9.97
CA ILE A 113 -0.30 10.00 8.70
C ILE A 113 -0.34 9.09 7.44
N LEU A 114 -0.34 7.77 7.63
CA LEU A 114 -0.50 6.71 6.63
C LEU A 114 -1.89 6.04 6.72
N GLY A 115 -2.95 6.82 7.00
CA GLY A 115 -4.29 6.39 6.61
C GLY A 115 -4.28 6.20 5.09
N ASP A 116 -4.85 5.11 4.61
CA ASP A 116 -4.82 4.77 3.20
C ASP A 116 -5.52 5.84 2.34
N MET A 117 -4.72 6.69 1.71
CA MET A 117 -5.14 7.80 0.86
C MET A 117 -5.87 7.34 -0.40
N TRP A 118 -5.68 6.08 -0.78
CA TRP A 118 -6.14 5.49 -2.03
C TRP A 118 -7.23 4.44 -1.86
N ALA A 119 -7.61 4.12 -0.62
CA ALA A 119 -8.59 3.08 -0.29
C ALA A 119 -8.25 1.68 -0.86
N GLN A 120 -6.96 1.39 -1.08
CA GLN A 120 -6.39 0.10 -1.46
C GLN A 120 -6.48 -0.98 -0.36
N GLU A 121 -6.55 -0.59 0.91
CA GLU A 121 -6.58 -1.46 2.09
C GLU A 121 -7.52 -0.93 3.18
N TRP A 122 -8.39 -1.80 3.71
CA TRP A 122 -9.43 -1.40 4.69
C TRP A 122 -9.18 -1.94 6.09
N HIS A 123 -7.96 -2.40 6.39
CA HIS A 123 -7.62 -3.05 7.66
C HIS A 123 -7.81 -2.09 8.86
N THR A 124 -7.71 -0.78 8.65
CA THR A 124 -7.91 0.22 9.70
C THR A 124 -9.36 0.32 10.16
N LEU A 125 -10.32 -0.11 9.35
CA LEU A 125 -11.74 -0.14 9.71
C LEU A 125 -12.08 -1.31 10.65
N TYR A 126 -11.16 -2.26 10.83
CA TYR A 126 -11.44 -3.55 11.45
C TYR A 126 -11.99 -3.44 12.87
N SER A 127 -11.43 -2.57 13.71
CA SER A 127 -11.90 -2.33 15.08
C SER A 127 -13.37 -1.89 15.15
N HIS A 128 -13.87 -1.24 14.10
CA HIS A 128 -15.25 -0.79 13.99
C HIS A 128 -16.18 -1.78 13.28
N LEU A 129 -15.60 -2.71 12.50
CA LEU A 129 -16.34 -3.74 11.75
C LEU A 129 -16.51 -5.04 12.53
N LEU A 130 -15.68 -5.29 13.55
CA LEU A 130 -15.76 -6.47 14.40
C LEU A 130 -17.01 -6.43 15.29
N LYS A 131 -17.89 -7.41 15.11
CA LYS A 131 -19.04 -7.63 15.99
C LYS A 131 -18.73 -8.58 17.15
N TYR A 132 -17.71 -9.43 17.01
CA TYR A 132 -17.33 -10.47 17.97
C TYR A 132 -15.82 -10.70 17.96
N GLY A 133 -15.22 -10.77 19.15
CA GLY A 133 -13.78 -10.97 19.34
C GLY A 133 -12.98 -9.67 19.31
N ASN A 134 -11.80 -9.69 19.94
CA ASN A 134 -10.79 -8.65 19.80
C ASN A 134 -9.68 -9.19 18.91
N MET A 135 -9.21 -8.37 17.97
CA MET A 135 -7.95 -8.67 17.29
C MET A 135 -6.80 -8.54 18.28
N THR A 136 -5.83 -9.46 18.20
CA THR A 136 -4.58 -9.30 18.94
C THR A 136 -3.75 -8.22 18.25
N ASP A 137 -3.93 -6.97 18.68
CA ASP A 137 -2.97 -5.91 18.38
C ASP A 137 -1.76 -6.07 19.31
N VAL A 138 -0.62 -6.43 18.73
CA VAL A 138 0.64 -6.63 19.47
C VAL A 138 1.39 -5.32 19.71
N THR A 139 0.94 -4.19 19.16
CA THR A 139 1.67 -2.90 19.20
C THR A 139 1.94 -2.45 20.63
N ALA A 140 0.95 -2.52 21.52
CA ALA A 140 1.12 -2.16 22.93
C ALA A 140 2.15 -3.05 23.62
N GLY A 141 2.05 -4.37 23.42
CA GLY A 141 3.00 -5.34 23.97
C GLY A 141 4.42 -5.16 23.41
N MET A 142 4.56 -4.81 22.14
CA MET A 142 5.85 -4.50 21.52
C MET A 142 6.49 -3.26 22.15
N LYS A 143 5.70 -2.21 22.41
CA LYS A 143 6.16 -0.99 23.09
C LYS A 143 6.56 -1.27 24.54
N GLU A 144 5.74 -2.00 25.29
CA GLU A 144 6.02 -2.39 26.68
C GLU A 144 7.30 -3.22 26.80
N GLN A 145 7.57 -4.07 25.81
CA GLN A 145 8.77 -4.88 25.71
C GLN A 145 9.95 -4.16 25.01
N ASN A 146 9.83 -2.87 24.72
CA ASN A 146 10.85 -2.05 24.05
C ASN A 146 11.38 -2.66 22.74
N TRP A 147 10.49 -3.13 21.86
CA TRP A 147 10.88 -3.61 20.54
C TRP A 147 11.45 -2.47 19.69
N THR A 148 12.63 -2.70 19.13
CA THR A 148 13.30 -1.79 18.19
C THR A 148 13.09 -2.26 16.75
N ALA A 149 13.31 -1.38 15.78
CA ALA A 149 13.30 -1.77 14.36
C ALA A 149 14.26 -2.94 14.09
N GLU A 150 15.48 -2.87 14.64
CA GLU A 150 16.46 -3.96 14.52
C GLU A 150 15.91 -5.29 15.06
N LYS A 151 15.25 -5.29 16.22
CA LYS A 151 14.64 -6.50 16.79
C LYS A 151 13.58 -7.08 15.85
N ILE A 152 12.76 -6.24 15.22
CA ILE A 152 11.75 -6.67 14.24
C ILE A 152 12.42 -7.40 13.06
N TYR A 153 13.46 -6.80 12.47
CA TYR A 153 14.20 -7.41 11.37
C TYR A 153 14.90 -8.72 11.78
N ARG A 154 15.47 -8.79 13.00
CA ARG A 154 16.10 -10.02 13.51
C ARG A 154 15.09 -11.14 13.72
N THR A 155 13.90 -10.83 14.24
CA THR A 155 12.83 -11.81 14.37
C THR A 155 12.34 -12.31 13.01
N ALA A 156 12.32 -11.45 11.97
CA ALA A 156 12.04 -11.89 10.60
C ALA A 156 13.14 -12.80 10.05
N GLU A 157 14.42 -12.48 10.27
CA GLU A 157 15.56 -13.32 9.90
C GLU A 157 15.51 -14.71 10.59
N GLU A 158 15.19 -14.75 11.88
CA GLU A 158 14.98 -16.00 12.63
C GLU A 158 13.88 -16.86 12.01
N PHE A 159 12.78 -16.25 11.57
CA PHE A 159 11.71 -16.96 10.87
C PHE A 159 12.23 -17.60 9.57
N PHE A 160 12.91 -16.85 8.69
CA PHE A 160 13.41 -17.41 7.42
C PHE A 160 14.48 -18.48 7.64
N THR A 161 15.40 -18.26 8.58
CA THR A 161 16.44 -19.26 8.91
C THR A 161 15.86 -20.51 9.56
N SER A 162 14.75 -20.41 10.30
CA SER A 162 14.04 -21.58 10.84
C SER A 162 13.45 -22.48 9.75
N LEU A 163 13.17 -21.93 8.56
CA LEU A 163 12.75 -22.67 7.37
C LEU A 163 13.93 -23.24 6.58
N GLY A 164 15.17 -23.02 7.03
CA GLY A 164 16.39 -23.48 6.35
C GLY A 164 16.89 -22.53 5.25
N LEU A 165 16.36 -21.31 5.17
CA LEU A 165 16.86 -20.29 4.24
C LEU A 165 18.11 -19.59 4.80
N GLY A 166 18.85 -18.91 3.92
CA GLY A 166 20.07 -18.19 4.29
C GLY A 166 19.78 -16.98 5.20
N PRO A 167 20.66 -16.67 6.16
CA PRO A 167 20.56 -15.44 6.95
C PRO A 167 20.85 -14.21 6.09
N LEU A 168 20.51 -13.03 6.61
CA LEU A 168 20.88 -11.77 5.99
C LEU A 168 22.40 -11.55 6.07
N THR A 169 22.94 -10.83 5.11
CA THR A 169 24.38 -10.63 4.97
C THR A 169 24.90 -9.64 6.01
N ALA A 170 25.55 -10.15 7.06
CA ALA A 170 25.96 -9.34 8.21
C ALA A 170 26.81 -8.10 7.88
N THR A 171 27.67 -8.20 6.87
CA THR A 171 28.57 -7.10 6.51
C THR A 171 27.93 -6.03 5.63
N THR A 172 26.90 -6.38 4.86
CA THR A 172 26.25 -5.49 3.89
C THR A 172 24.88 -5.05 4.36
N PHE A 173 23.96 -5.96 4.65
CA PHE A 173 22.62 -5.63 5.11
C PHE A 173 22.66 -4.87 6.44
N TRP A 174 23.11 -5.50 7.52
CA TRP A 174 23.04 -4.92 8.87
C TRP A 174 23.86 -3.63 9.03
N ASN A 175 24.95 -3.46 8.27
CA ASN A 175 25.80 -2.27 8.36
C ASN A 175 25.36 -1.12 7.44
N LYS A 176 24.67 -1.41 6.34
CA LYS A 176 24.41 -0.42 5.28
C LYS A 176 22.92 -0.17 5.01
N SER A 177 22.02 -1.04 5.45
CA SER A 177 20.58 -0.82 5.35
C SER A 177 20.13 0.31 6.26
N ILE A 178 19.10 1.03 5.81
CA ILE A 178 18.46 2.11 6.56
C ILE A 178 17.12 1.56 7.04
N ILE A 179 17.13 0.99 8.25
CA ILE A 179 15.94 0.37 8.87
C ILE A 179 15.12 1.34 9.74
N THR A 180 15.66 2.53 9.98
CA THR A 180 14.99 3.64 10.67
C THR A 180 15.19 4.91 9.90
N LYS A 181 14.20 5.81 9.94
CA LYS A 181 14.28 7.09 9.23
C LYS A 181 15.47 7.91 9.76
N PRO A 182 16.40 8.33 8.89
CA PRO A 182 17.49 9.21 9.30
C PRO A 182 16.97 10.59 9.69
N GLU A 183 17.51 11.17 10.75
CA GLU A 183 17.14 12.52 11.22
C GLU A 183 17.94 13.64 10.52
N ASP A 184 19.08 13.29 9.93
CA ASP A 184 20.06 14.21 9.35
C ASP A 184 19.74 14.63 7.91
N ARG A 185 18.79 13.97 7.24
CA ARG A 185 18.52 14.19 5.81
C ARG A 185 17.07 13.90 5.41
N ALA A 186 16.65 14.51 4.30
CA ALA A 186 15.45 14.08 3.60
C ALA A 186 15.65 12.64 3.07
N PHE A 187 14.61 11.82 3.15
CA PHE A 187 14.66 10.41 2.79
C PHE A 187 13.30 9.96 2.27
N GLU A 188 13.32 9.13 1.22
CA GLU A 188 12.12 8.46 0.72
C GLU A 188 11.75 7.34 1.69
N CYS A 189 10.54 7.36 2.24
CA CYS A 189 10.17 6.47 3.34
C CYS A 189 9.38 5.24 2.89
N ASP A 190 9.11 5.11 1.58
CA ASP A 190 8.47 3.93 1.03
C ASP A 190 9.38 2.70 1.17
N ALA A 191 8.82 1.64 1.75
CA ALA A 191 9.54 0.40 1.98
C ALA A 191 9.95 -0.22 0.64
N SER A 192 11.25 -0.51 0.51
CA SER A 192 11.83 -1.14 -0.67
C SER A 192 12.96 -2.09 -0.26
N ALA A 193 13.21 -3.09 -1.09
CA ALA A 193 14.33 -4.02 -0.94
C ALA A 193 15.23 -3.90 -2.18
N TRP A 194 16.54 -3.78 -1.97
CA TRP A 194 17.48 -3.45 -3.04
C TRP A 194 18.54 -4.54 -3.21
N ASP A 195 18.65 -5.06 -4.43
CA ASP A 195 19.83 -5.81 -4.90
C ASP A 195 20.75 -4.84 -5.64
N PHE A 196 21.96 -4.64 -5.14
CA PHE A 196 22.94 -3.75 -5.76
C PHE A 196 23.69 -4.41 -6.94
N ALA A 197 23.40 -5.67 -7.26
CA ALA A 197 24.04 -6.47 -8.31
C ALA A 197 25.57 -6.55 -8.19
N ILE A 198 26.12 -6.35 -6.98
CA ILE A 198 27.55 -6.38 -6.69
C ILE A 198 27.79 -7.35 -5.51
N GLY A 199 28.23 -8.57 -5.84
CA GLY A 199 28.53 -9.60 -4.86
C GLY A 199 27.30 -9.95 -4.02
N ASN A 200 27.39 -9.79 -2.70
CA ASN A 200 26.32 -10.08 -1.74
C ASN A 200 25.82 -8.80 -1.04
N ASP A 201 25.68 -7.67 -1.76
CA ASP A 201 25.18 -6.40 -1.21
C ASP A 201 23.67 -6.25 -1.47
N TYR A 202 22.88 -6.64 -0.46
CA TYR A 202 21.42 -6.50 -0.43
C TYR A 202 21.03 -5.60 0.74
N ARG A 203 20.03 -4.72 0.56
CA ARG A 203 19.64 -3.75 1.60
C ARG A 203 18.14 -3.51 1.74
#